data_AF-A0A2D6FNR9-F1
#
_entry.id   AF-A0A2D6FNR9-F1
#
_cell.length_a   1.000
_cell.length_b   1.000
_cell.length_c   1.000
_cell.angle_alpha   90.00
_cell.angle_beta   90.00
_cell.angle_gamma   90.00
#
_symmetry.space_group_name_H-M   'P 1'
#
loop_
_entity.id
_entity.type
_entity.pdbx_description
1 polymer ?
#
loop_
_entity_poly.entity_id
_entity_poly.type
_entity_poly.pdbx_seq_one_letter_code
_entity_poly.pdbx_strand_id
1 'polypeptide(L)'
;MRPSGTEPGDFVEFDYDLIEAERRQRIREVLHHVRADLEKEIGSPLEVSNDGNDLVLVADGEIRFLAALAPDGRVVVTDMRSGGHL
;
A
#
# COMPACT_ATOMS: atom_id res chain seq x y z
N MET A 1 -17.83 -11.71 -18.70
CA MET A 1 -17.95 -10.33 -19.19
C MET A 1 -17.21 -10.23 -20.52
N ARG A 2 -17.83 -9.65 -21.56
CA ARG A 2 -17.16 -9.36 -22.84
C ARG A 2 -16.67 -7.91 -22.77
N PRO A 3 -15.44 -7.59 -23.18
CA PRO A 3 -15.04 -6.20 -23.35
C PRO A 3 -15.86 -5.61 -24.51
N SER A 4 -16.62 -4.57 -24.26
CA SER A 4 -17.24 -3.74 -25.31
C SER A 4 -16.30 -2.59 -25.61
N GLY A 5 -15.73 -2.60 -26.81
CA GLY A 5 -14.91 -1.51 -27.33
C GLY A 5 -13.86 -2.03 -28.31
N THR A 6 -14.25 -2.26 -29.56
CA THR A 6 -13.34 -2.69 -30.64
C THR A 6 -13.67 -2.00 -31.97
N GLU A 7 -14.31 -0.83 -31.93
CA GLU A 7 -14.47 -0.02 -33.14
C GLU A 7 -13.26 0.91 -33.34
N PRO A 8 -12.81 1.16 -34.58
CA PRO A 8 -11.70 2.08 -34.83
C PRO A 8 -12.10 3.51 -34.42
N GLY A 9 -11.57 3.99 -33.30
CA GLY A 9 -11.94 5.27 -32.69
C GLY A 9 -12.41 5.16 -31.23
N ASP A 10 -12.65 3.94 -30.74
CA ASP A 10 -12.90 3.69 -29.32
C ASP A 10 -11.58 3.73 -28.55
N PHE A 11 -11.45 4.69 -27.64
CA PHE A 11 -10.37 4.65 -26.65
C PHE A 11 -10.72 3.57 -25.63
N VAL A 12 -9.77 2.67 -25.35
CA VAL A 12 -9.92 1.72 -24.23
C VAL A 12 -9.99 2.54 -22.95
N GLU A 13 -11.16 2.66 -22.34
CA GLU A 13 -11.27 3.12 -20.95
C GLU A 13 -10.61 2.06 -20.07
N PHE A 14 -9.36 2.31 -19.69
CA PHE A 14 -8.73 1.57 -18.62
C PHE A 14 -9.38 2.04 -17.33
N ASP A 15 -10.07 1.12 -16.64
CA ASP A 15 -10.57 1.34 -15.28
C ASP A 15 -9.37 1.57 -14.35
N TYR A 16 -8.88 2.81 -14.29
CA TYR A 16 -7.75 3.21 -13.46
C TYR A 16 -7.99 2.87 -11.99
N ASP A 17 -9.25 2.97 -11.56
CA ASP A 17 -9.72 2.59 -10.24
C ASP A 17 -9.52 1.10 -9.94
N LEU A 18 -9.73 0.22 -10.93
CA LEU A 18 -9.51 -1.21 -10.79
C LEU A 18 -8.03 -1.52 -10.64
N ILE A 19 -7.18 -0.90 -11.46
CA ILE A 19 -5.72 -1.07 -11.41
C ILE A 19 -5.17 -0.60 -10.05
N GLU A 20 -5.63 0.56 -9.57
CA GLU A 20 -5.26 1.09 -8.26
C GLU A 20 -5.77 0.22 -7.11
N ALA A 21 -6.97 -0.36 -7.22
CA ALA A 21 -7.50 -1.30 -6.23
C ALA A 21 -6.69 -2.60 -6.17
N GLU A 22 -6.36 -3.20 -7.32
CA GLU A 22 -5.50 -4.39 -7.39
C GLU A 22 -4.10 -4.11 -6.84
N ARG A 23 -3.56 -2.93 -7.16
CA ARG A 23 -2.26 -2.49 -6.65
C ARG A 23 -2.26 -2.37 -5.13
N ARG A 24 -3.27 -1.73 -4.54
CA ARG A 24 -3.44 -1.64 -3.08
C ARG A 24 -3.58 -3.02 -2.44
N GLN A 25 -4.35 -3.91 -3.05
CA GLN A 25 -4.52 -5.28 -2.54
C GLN A 25 -3.17 -6.02 -2.47
N ARG A 26 -2.32 -5.91 -3.51
CA ARG A 26 -0.98 -6.52 -3.50
C ARG A 26 -0.07 -5.96 -2.41
N ILE A 27 -0.06 -4.63 -2.24
CA ILE A 27 0.72 -3.99 -1.17
C ILE A 27 0.22 -4.49 0.20
N ARG A 28 -1.10 -4.56 0.39
CA ARG A 28 -1.71 -5.05 1.63
C ARG A 28 -1.30 -6.48 1.96
N GLU A 29 -1.27 -7.37 0.97
CA GLU A 29 -0.81 -8.75 1.13
C GLU A 29 0.66 -8.83 1.56
N VAL A 30 1.53 -8.04 0.91
CA VAL A 30 2.94 -7.93 1.30
C VAL A 30 3.07 -7.43 2.74
N LEU A 31 2.32 -6.38 3.11
CA LEU A 31 2.32 -5.86 4.47
C LEU A 31 1.90 -6.91 5.48
N HIS A 32 0.84 -7.68 5.21
CA HIS A 32 0.43 -8.78 6.09
C HIS A 32 1.51 -9.85 6.24
N HIS A 33 2.28 -10.13 5.20
CA HIS A 33 3.38 -11.10 5.26
C HIS A 33 4.55 -10.60 6.13
N VAL A 34 4.95 -9.33 5.98
CA VAL A 34 6.11 -8.78 6.71
C VAL A 34 5.76 -8.23 8.09
N ARG A 35 4.47 -8.03 8.39
CA ARG A 35 3.99 -7.42 9.65
C ARG A 35 4.58 -8.07 10.89
N ALA A 36 4.56 -9.40 10.96
CA ALA A 36 5.02 -10.13 12.13
C ALA A 36 6.51 -9.94 12.41
N ASP A 37 7.33 -9.70 11.38
CA ASP A 37 8.75 -9.44 11.55
C ASP A 37 9.00 -7.99 11.95
N LEU A 38 8.23 -7.04 11.39
CA LEU A 38 8.26 -5.64 11.82
C LEU A 38 7.80 -5.47 13.27
N GLU A 39 6.75 -6.18 13.70
CA GLU A 39 6.26 -6.19 15.09
C GLU A 39 7.34 -6.67 16.07
N LYS A 40 8.11 -7.71 15.70
CA LYS A 40 9.25 -8.18 16.52
C LYS A 40 10.39 -7.15 16.57
N GLU A 41 10.63 -6.45 15.47
CA GLU A 41 11.70 -5.44 15.39
C GLU A 41 11.40 -4.22 16.27
N ILE A 42 10.16 -3.72 16.26
CA ILE A 42 9.77 -2.55 17.04
C ILE A 42 9.28 -2.89 18.46
N GLY A 43 8.94 -4.16 18.71
CA GLY A 43 8.40 -4.62 20.00
C GLY A 43 6.98 -4.16 20.31
N SER A 44 6.20 -3.79 19.30
CA SER A 44 4.83 -3.27 19.41
C SER A 44 3.94 -3.87 18.32
N PRO A 45 2.65 -4.17 18.61
CA PRO A 45 1.71 -4.69 17.60
C PRO A 45 1.44 -3.64 16.51
N LEU A 46 1.30 -4.12 15.26
CA LEU A 46 1.03 -3.26 14.11
C LEU A 46 -0.33 -3.57 13.49
N GLU A 47 -1.06 -2.52 13.15
CA GLU A 47 -2.30 -2.59 12.38
C GLU A 47 -2.08 -2.05 10.97
N VAL A 48 -2.58 -2.76 9.96
CA VAL A 48 -2.59 -2.27 8.57
C VAL A 48 -3.82 -1.39 8.39
N SER A 49 -3.59 -0.10 8.19
CA SER A 49 -4.64 0.90 7.96
C SER A 49 -4.42 1.65 6.64
N ASN A 50 -5.39 2.48 6.27
CA ASN A 50 -5.29 3.41 5.15
C ASN A 50 -5.21 4.83 5.69
N ASP A 51 -4.28 5.62 5.14
CA ASP A 51 -4.23 7.07 5.31
C ASP A 51 -4.50 7.73 3.94
N GLY A 52 -5.74 8.14 3.71
CA GLY A 52 -6.19 8.51 2.37
C GLY A 52 -6.06 7.35 1.37
N ASN A 53 -5.16 7.50 0.38
CA ASN A 53 -4.86 6.48 -0.61
C ASN A 53 -3.65 5.61 -0.26
N ASP A 54 -2.92 5.96 0.80
CA ASP A 54 -1.70 5.28 1.19
C ASP A 54 -1.98 4.17 2.20
N LEU A 55 -1.22 3.08 2.11
CA LEU A 55 -1.25 2.01 3.10
C LEU A 55 -0.20 2.29 4.18
N VAL A 56 -0.62 2.20 5.43
CA VAL A 56 0.24 2.50 6.59
C VAL A 56 0.19 1.37 7.61
N LEU A 57 1.27 1.22 8.37
CA LEU A 57 1.29 0.39 9.57
C LEU A 57 1.26 1.31 10.79
N VAL A 58 0.26 1.10 11.64
CA VAL A 58 0.00 1.90 12.83
C VAL A 58 0.38 1.11 14.07
N ALA A 59 1.12 1.72 15.00
CA ALA A 59 1.37 1.22 16.35
C ALA A 59 0.88 2.28 17.34
N ASP A 60 0.18 1.86 18.39
CA ASP A 60 -0.25 2.75 19.49
C ASP A 60 -1.04 3.99 19.04
N GLY A 61 -1.78 3.87 17.92
CA GLY A 61 -2.56 4.96 17.32
C GLY A 61 -1.76 5.93 16.45
N GLU A 62 -0.45 5.73 16.28
CA GLU A 62 0.42 6.54 15.43
C GLU A 62 0.90 5.77 14.19
N ILE A 63 1.03 6.47 13.06
CA ILE A 63 1.62 5.90 11.84
C ILE A 63 3.11 5.65 12.09
N ARG A 64 3.48 4.37 12.17
CA ARG A 64 4.85 3.93 12.39
C ARG A 64 5.59 3.67 11.09
N PHE A 65 4.90 3.11 10.09
CA PHE A 65 5.47 2.88 8.77
C PHE A 65 4.55 3.32 7.64
N LEU A 66 5.14 3.89 6.60
CA LEU A 66 4.48 4.19 5.33
C LEU A 66 4.84 3.11 4.30
N ALA A 67 3.84 2.57 3.60
CA ALA A 67 4.05 1.62 2.53
C ALA A 67 3.72 2.24 1.17
N ALA A 68 4.69 2.20 0.25
CA ALA A 68 4.52 2.70 -1.10
C ALA A 68 5.06 1.70 -2.12
N LEU A 69 4.49 1.69 -3.32
CA LEU A 69 5.05 0.94 -4.44
C LEU A 69 5.99 1.85 -5.24
N ALA A 70 7.26 1.49 -5.28
CA ALA A 70 8.26 2.14 -6.10
C ALA A 70 7.96 1.95 -7.61
N PRO A 71 8.49 2.82 -8.49
CA PRO A 71 8.26 2.74 -9.93
C PRO A 71 8.72 1.42 -10.58
N ASP A 72 9.65 0.72 -9.93
CA ASP A 72 10.16 -0.59 -10.36
C ASP A 72 9.32 -1.78 -9.86
N GLY A 73 8.18 -1.51 -9.20
CA GLY A 73 7.26 -2.54 -8.72
C GLY A 73 7.63 -3.14 -7.36
N ARG A 74 8.64 -2.61 -6.67
CA ARG A 74 8.95 -3.03 -5.29
C ARG A 74 8.05 -2.33 -4.29
N VAL A 75 7.63 -3.02 -3.24
CA VAL A 75 7.01 -2.41 -2.07
C VAL A 75 8.12 -1.90 -1.16
N VAL A 76 8.09 -0.61 -0.86
CA VAL A 76 8.99 0.06 0.08
C VAL A 76 8.20 0.36 1.34
N VAL A 77 8.71 -0.11 2.48
CA VAL A 77 8.16 0.19 3.80
C VAL A 77 9.16 1.10 4.50
N THR A 78 8.74 2.32 4.81
CA THR A 78 9.59 3.35 5.41
C THR A 78 9.21 3.52 6.88
N ASP A 79 10.16 3.32 7.79
CA ASP A 79 10.00 3.65 9.21
C ASP A 79 9.91 5.17 9.37
N MET A 80 8.77 5.65 9.86
CA MET A 80 8.45 7.06 10.02
C MET A 80 8.90 7.64 11.36
N ARG A 81 9.83 7.00 12.10
CA ARG A 81 10.33 7.41 13.44
C ARG A 81 9.96 8.84 13.75
N SER A 82 8.91 9.01 14.59
CA SER A 82 8.51 10.30 15.13
C SER A 82 9.80 10.98 15.55
N GLY A 83 10.17 12.05 14.85
CA GLY A 83 11.49 12.65 14.97
C GLY A 83 11.79 12.84 16.45
N GLY A 84 12.76 12.07 16.96
CA GLY A 84 13.42 12.46 18.19
C GLY A 84 13.91 13.88 17.95
N HIS A 85 13.42 14.81 18.76
CA HIS A 85 13.87 16.20 18.78
C HIS A 85 15.38 16.25 18.48
N LEU A 86 15.75 16.95 17.39
CA LEU A 86 17.06 17.59 17.31
C LEU A 86 17.03 18.85 18.19
#